data_AF-A0A1Y5RVW3-F1
#
_entry.id   AF-A0A1Y5RVW3-F1
#
_cell.length_a   1.000
_cell.length_b   1.000
_cell.length_c   1.000
_cell.angle_alpha   90.00
_cell.angle_beta   90.00
_cell.angle_gamma   90.00
#
_symmetry.space_group_name_H-M   'P 1'
#
loop_
_entity.id
_entity.type
_entity.pdbx_description
1 polymer ?
#
loop_
_entity_poly.entity_id
_entity_poly.type
_entity_poly.pdbx_seq_one_letter_code
_entity_poly.pdbx_strand_id
1 'polypeptide(L)' 'MKQDWMIQVLNDLREFAALNGLEDLVSKLDETTVVARSSLGRGESKSRSVSAGPAGRSVKLA' A
#
# COMPACT_ATOMS: atom_id res chain seq x y z
N MET A 1 -10.63 -8.52 -3.69
CA MET A 1 -11.72 -8.17 -2.74
C MET A 1 -11.29 -7.32 -1.53
N LYS A 2 -10.04 -7.30 -1.05
CA LYS A 2 -9.62 -6.40 0.06
C LYS A 2 -8.81 -5.18 -0.34
N GLN A 3 -8.28 -5.11 -1.56
CA GLN A 3 -7.55 -3.91 -2.01
C GLN A 3 -8.06 -3.31 -3.33
N ASP A 4 -9.21 -3.80 -3.81
CA ASP A 4 -9.97 -3.15 -4.88
C ASP A 4 -10.41 -1.73 -4.49
N TRP A 5 -10.67 -1.48 -3.20
CA TRP A 5 -11.04 -0.14 -2.72
C TRP A 5 -9.95 0.91 -2.99
N MET A 6 -8.68 0.51 -2.96
CA MET A 6 -7.56 1.42 -3.24
C MET A 6 -7.55 1.83 -4.72
N ILE A 7 -7.85 0.89 -5.62
CA ILE A 7 -7.93 1.18 -7.05
C ILE A 7 -9.11 2.10 -7.36
N GLN A 8 -10.24 1.90 -6.67
CA GLN A 8 -11.40 2.81 -6.79
C GLN A 8 -11.03 4.22 -6.33
N VAL A 9 -10.38 4.39 -5.18
CA VAL A 9 -9.93 5.70 -4.70
C VAL A 9 -8.93 6.36 -5.66
N LEU A 10 -7.98 5.60 -6.22
CA LEU A 10 -7.04 6.14 -7.21
C LEU A 10 -7.76 6.61 -8.48
N ASN A 11 -8.81 5.90 -8.89
CA ASN A 11 -9.62 6.29 -10.04
C ASN A 11 -10.43 7.56 -9.75
N ASP A 12 -11.06 7.66 -8.57
CA ASP A 12 -11.83 8.85 -8.17
C ASP A 12 -10.92 10.09 -8.08
N LEU A 13 -9.70 9.95 -7.54
CA LEU A 13 -8.71 11.02 -7.49
C LEU A 13 -8.24 11.43 -8.88
N ARG A 14 -8.07 10.46 -9.80
CA ARG A 14 -7.66 10.74 -11.18
C ARG A 14 -8.74 11.52 -11.92
N GLU A 15 -10.00 11.14 -11.75
CA GLU A 15 -11.13 11.84 -12.35
C GLU A 15 -11.27 13.26 -11.79
N PHE A 16 -11.14 13.42 -10.47
CA PHE A 16 -11.07 14.74 -9.85
C PHE A 16 -9.94 15.59 -10.44
N ALA A 17 -8.73 15.04 -10.56
CA ALA A 17 -7.58 15.76 -11.11
C ALA A 17 -7.81 16.16 -12.58
N ALA A 18 -8.37 15.28 -13.39
CA ALA A 18 -8.69 15.55 -14.80
C ALA A 18 -9.72 16.68 -14.94
N LEU A 19 -10.79 16.66 -14.12
CA LEU A 19 -11.83 17.69 -14.14
C LEU A 19 -11.31 19.07 -13.72
N ASN A 20 -10.23 19.12 -12.93
CA ASN A 20 -9.61 20.37 -12.47
C ASN A 20 -8.40 20.80 -13.33
N GLY A 21 -8.11 20.10 -14.43
CA GLY A 21 -6.97 20.42 -15.31
C GLY A 21 -5.60 20.17 -14.66
N LEU A 22 -5.53 19.28 -13.65
CA LEU A 22 -4.31 18.94 -12.93
C LEU A 22 -3.58 17.78 -13.66
N GLU A 23 -3.11 18.02 -14.89
CA GLU A 23 -2.55 16.96 -15.76
C GLU A 23 -1.33 16.23 -15.14
N ASP A 24 -0.44 16.97 -14.46
CA ASP A 24 0.69 16.37 -13.73
C ASP A 24 0.22 15.39 -12.64
N LEU A 25 -0.88 15.69 -11.97
CA LEU A 25 -1.46 14.84 -10.93
C LEU A 25 -2.12 13.60 -11.55
N VAL A 26 -2.81 13.75 -12.69
CA VAL A 26 -3.36 12.63 -13.46
C VAL A 26 -2.24 11.65 -13.85
N SER A 27 -1.13 12.14 -14.40
CA SER A 27 -0.01 11.28 -14.81
C SER A 27 0.57 10.49 -13.63
N LYS A 28 0.78 11.15 -12.49
CA LYS A 28 1.28 10.49 -11.27
C LYS A 28 0.30 9.45 -10.71
N LEU A 29 -1.00 9.71 -10.80
CA LEU A 29 -2.05 8.77 -10.36
C LEU A 29 -2.14 7.56 -11.28
N ASP A 30 -1.95 7.74 -12.59
CA ASP A 30 -1.86 6.65 -13.56
C ASP A 30 -0.65 5.73 -13.26
N GLU A 31 0.54 6.31 -13.02
CA GLU A 31 1.74 5.56 -12.61
C GLU A 31 1.52 4.80 -11.30
N THR A 32 0.92 5.46 -10.30
CA THR A 32 0.63 4.86 -8.99
C THR A 32 -0.35 3.70 -9.12
N THR A 33 -1.34 3.80 -10.01
CA THR A 33 -2.33 2.76 -10.28
C THR A 33 -1.68 1.50 -10.86
N VAL A 34 -0.67 1.65 -11.73
CA VAL A 34 0.10 0.51 -12.28
C VAL A 34 0.84 -0.23 -11.17
N VAL A 35 1.50 0.49 -10.26
CA VAL A 35 2.21 -0.10 -9.11
C VAL A 35 1.24 -0.76 -8.13
N ALA A 36 0.11 -0.13 -7.85
CA ALA A 36 -0.91 -0.66 -6.95
C ALA A 36 -1.49 -1.98 -7.49
N ARG A 37 -1.85 -2.05 -8.78
CA ARG A 37 -2.35 -3.27 -9.44
C ARG A 37 -1.31 -4.40 -9.41
N SER A 38 -0.04 -4.06 -9.64
CA SER A 38 1.07 -5.02 -9.56
C SER A 38 1.27 -5.59 -8.15
N SER A 39 1.02 -4.77 -7.12
CA SER A 39 1.15 -5.15 -5.71
C SER A 39 -0.03 -6.01 -5.24
N LEU A 40 -1.24 -5.69 -5.73
CA LEU A 40 -2.48 -6.44 -5.51
C LEU A 40 -2.39 -7.89 -6.02
N GLY A 41 -1.81 -8.11 -7.20
CA GLY A 41 -1.57 -9.45 -7.75
C GLY A 41 -0.54 -10.28 -6.96
N ARG A 42 0.30 -9.65 -6.14
CA ARG A 42 1.32 -10.29 -5.30
C ARG A 42 0.90 -10.47 -3.83
N GLY A 43 -0.33 -10.08 -3.49
CA GLY A 43 -0.77 -9.74 -2.14
C GLY A 43 -1.47 -10.82 -1.32
N GLU A 44 -1.30 -12.13 -1.59
CA GLU A 44 -1.77 -13.20 -0.69
C GLU A 44 -0.64 -14.11 -0.15
N SER A 45 0.61 -13.66 -0.22
CA SER A 45 1.73 -14.39 0.39
C SER A 45 2.71 -13.46 1.10
N LYS A 46 2.20 -12.66 2.05
CA LYS A 46 3.04 -12.16 3.13
C LYS A 46 2.20 -11.85 4.35
N SER A 47 1.79 -12.90 5.07
CA SER A 47 1.75 -12.87 6.52
C SER A 47 3.11 -12.37 6.99
N ARG A 48 3.24 -11.06 7.17
CA ARG A 48 4.38 -10.47 7.86
C ARG A 48 4.08 -10.66 9.35
N SER A 49 4.23 -11.90 9.80
CA SER A 49 4.50 -12.20 11.21
C SER A 49 5.74 -11.42 11.55
N VAL A 50 5.56 -10.26 12.18
CA VAL A 50 6.63 -9.57 12.87
C VAL A 50 6.94 -10.40 14.11
N SER A 51 7.78 -11.42 13.96
CA SER A 51 8.52 -11.96 15.09
C SER A 51 9.51 -10.88 15.50
N ALA A 52 9.10 -10.03 16.44
CA ALA A 52 10.01 -9.18 17.18
C ALA A 52 11.01 -10.10 17.89
N GLY A 53 12.27 -9.99 17.48
CA GLY A 53 13.39 -10.81 17.92
C GLY A 53 13.84 -10.57 19.37
N PRO A 54 14.87 -11.31 19.80
CA PRO A 54 15.13 -11.66 21.18
C PRO A 54 16.10 -10.67 21.86
N ALA A 55 15.77 -10.15 23.04
CA ALA A 55 16.75 -9.63 24.00
C ALA A 55 16.06 -9.17 25.29
N GLY A 56 16.16 -9.97 26.34
CA GLY A 56 15.72 -9.61 27.69
C GLY A 56 16.51 -10.43 28.71
N ARG A 57 17.62 -9.85 29.16
CA ARG A 57 18.74 -10.44 29.89
C ARG A 57 18.35 -10.91 31.31
N SER A 58 19.02 -11.97 31.77
CA SER A 58 18.99 -12.60 33.10
C SER A 58 18.97 -11.68 34.31
N VAL A 59 18.30 -12.12 35.39
CA VAL A 59 18.86 -12.18 36.76
C VAL A 59 18.11 -13.25 37.59
N LYS A 60 18.83 -14.27 38.06
CA LYS A 60 18.38 -15.21 39.09
C LYS A 60 19.18 -14.85 40.34
N LEU A 61 18.54 -14.23 41.34
CA LEU A 61 19.13 -14.09 42.67
C LEU A 61 19.06 -15.45 43.36
N ALA A 62 20.22 -15.91 43.82
CA ALA A 62 20.39 -17.01 44.74
C ALA A 62 20.05 -16.57 46.17
#